data_AF-A0A537ADL8-F1
#
_entry.id   AF-A0A537ADL8-F1
#
_cell.length_a   1.000
_cell.length_b   1.000
_cell.length_c   1.000
_cell.angle_alpha   90.00
_cell.angle_beta   90.00
_cell.angle_gamma   90.00
#
_symmetry.space_group_name_H-M   'P 1'
#
loop_
_entity.id
_entity.type
_entity.pdbx_description
1 polymer ?
#
loop_
_entity_poly.entity_id
_entity_poly.type
_entity_poly.pdbx_seq_one_letter_code
_entity_poly.pdbx_strand_id
1 'polypeptide(L)'
;MDSKLLAKTAAAMVAKGKGILAADESSGTCEKRFQSVKVECTEENRRAYRQLLFGTPGVEQYLSGVILFDETSRQKSNDGMPFPDYLAKKGILPGIKVDK
;
A
#
# COMPACT_ATOMS: atom_id res chain seq x y z
N MET A 1 -23.73 7.55 6.88
CA MET A 1 -22.85 6.61 6.16
C MET A 1 -23.41 6.43 4.76
N ASP A 2 -22.62 6.71 3.72
CA ASP A 2 -23.09 6.61 2.34
C ASP A 2 -22.97 5.15 1.85
N SER A 3 -24.08 4.42 1.87
CA SER A 3 -24.14 3.01 1.49
C SER A 3 -23.84 2.78 0.01
N LYS A 4 -24.17 3.74 -0.87
CA LYS A 4 -23.92 3.63 -2.31
C LYS A 4 -22.42 3.73 -2.58
N LEU A 5 -21.75 4.66 -1.91
CA LEU A 5 -20.30 4.81 -2.01
C LEU A 5 -19.59 3.55 -1.49
N LEU A 6 -20.00 3.01 -0.33
CA LEU A 6 -19.42 1.79 0.24
C LEU A 6 -19.59 0.58 -0.69
N ALA A 7 -20.79 0.37 -1.24
CA ALA A 7 -21.05 -0.72 -2.17
C ALA A 7 -20.20 -0.60 -3.46
N LYS A 8 -20.05 0.63 -3.99
CA LYS A 8 -19.20 0.90 -5.16
C LYS A 8 -17.73 0.57 -4.88
N THR A 9 -17.21 1.01 -3.74
CA THR A 9 -15.82 0.73 -3.33
C THR A 9 -15.60 -0.76 -3.12
N ALA A 10 -16.51 -1.44 -2.41
CA ALA A 10 -16.43 -2.88 -2.18
C ALA A 10 -16.43 -3.67 -3.50
N ALA A 11 -17.28 -3.31 -4.47
CA ALA A 11 -17.30 -3.93 -5.79
C ALA A 11 -15.98 -3.72 -6.55
N ALA A 12 -15.39 -2.52 -6.46
CA ALA A 12 -14.10 -2.22 -7.08
C ALA A 12 -12.94 -3.00 -6.43
N MET A 13 -12.98 -3.23 -5.10
CA MET A 13 -11.99 -4.04 -4.38
C MET A 13 -11.96 -5.51 -4.85
N VAL A 14 -13.08 -6.05 -5.32
CA VAL A 14 -13.22 -7.46 -5.74
C VAL A 14 -13.36 -7.63 -7.25
N ALA A 15 -12.84 -6.69 -8.04
CA ALA A 15 -12.85 -6.78 -9.49
C ALA A 15 -12.20 -8.08 -9.99
N LYS A 16 -12.82 -8.72 -11.00
CA LYS A 16 -12.35 -10.01 -11.56
C LYS A 16 -10.88 -9.92 -11.99
N GLY A 17 -10.06 -10.87 -11.52
CA GLY A 17 -8.64 -10.93 -11.85
C GLY A 17 -7.75 -9.99 -11.03
N LYS A 18 -8.31 -9.27 -10.05
CA LYS A 18 -7.57 -8.42 -9.12
C LYS A 18 -7.69 -8.88 -7.67
N GLY A 19 -6.70 -8.51 -6.87
CA GLY A 19 -6.66 -8.75 -5.43
C GLY A 19 -6.14 -7.55 -4.64
N ILE A 20 -6.03 -7.74 -3.32
CA ILE A 20 -5.55 -6.72 -2.39
C ILE A 20 -4.13 -7.08 -1.94
N LEU A 21 -3.23 -6.10 -1.94
CA LEU A 21 -1.92 -6.21 -1.32
C LEU A 21 -1.98 -5.71 0.13
N ALA A 22 -1.65 -6.57 1.08
CA ALA A 22 -1.46 -6.17 2.48
C ALA A 22 -0.02 -5.66 2.66
N ALA A 23 0.17 -4.33 2.66
CA ALA A 23 1.46 -3.65 2.88
C ALA A 23 1.42 -2.83 4.18
N ASP A 24 0.66 -3.33 5.16
CA ASP A 24 0.34 -2.70 6.43
C ASP A 24 1.25 -3.18 7.58
N GLU A 25 2.44 -3.69 7.25
CA GLU A 25 3.37 -4.14 8.28
C GLU A 25 3.85 -2.98 9.14
N SER A 26 3.67 -3.13 10.45
CA SER A 26 4.27 -2.24 11.46
C SER A 26 5.79 -2.27 11.39
N SER A 27 6.44 -1.26 11.97
CA SER A 27 7.90 -1.14 11.96
C SER A 27 8.60 -2.37 12.55
N GLY A 28 8.07 -2.95 13.63
CA GLY A 28 8.62 -4.17 14.24
C GLY A 28 8.43 -5.44 13.40
N THR A 29 7.33 -5.54 12.64
CA THR A 29 7.14 -6.64 11.69
C THR A 29 8.06 -6.49 10.48
N CYS A 30 8.23 -5.26 9.99
CA CYS A 30 9.12 -4.94 8.89
C CYS A 30 10.59 -5.21 9.27
N GLU A 31 10.98 -4.88 10.51
CA GLU A 31 12.33 -5.13 11.03
C GLU A 31 12.71 -6.61 10.95
N LYS A 32 11.84 -7.53 11.39
CA LYS A 32 12.10 -8.97 11.28
C LYS A 32 12.32 -9.43 9.84
N ARG A 33 11.59 -8.84 8.88
CA ARG A 33 11.73 -9.14 7.45
C ARG A 33 13.01 -8.57 6.86
N PHE A 34 13.42 -7.38 7.28
CA PHE A 34 14.65 -6.76 6.80
C PHE A 34 15.88 -7.44 7.37
N GLN A 35 15.84 -7.85 8.65
CA GLN A 35 16.92 -8.62 9.28
C GLN A 35 17.20 -9.94 8.56
N SER A 36 16.16 -10.65 8.09
CA SER A 36 16.35 -11.92 7.37
C SER A 36 17.09 -11.75 6.03
N VAL A 37 17.09 -10.55 5.46
CA VAL A 37 17.80 -10.19 4.23
C VAL A 37 18.97 -9.22 4.48
N LYS A 38 19.39 -9.05 5.75
CA LYS A 38 20.52 -8.20 6.17
C LYS A 38 20.39 -6.73 5.76
N VAL A 39 19.17 -6.19 5.79
CA VAL A 39 18.87 -4.76 5.57
C VAL A 39 18.57 -4.10 6.91
N GLU A 40 19.04 -2.87 7.11
CA GLU A 40 18.73 -2.08 8.30
C GLU A 40 17.29 -1.54 8.25
N CYS A 41 16.56 -1.60 9.37
CA CYS A 41 15.17 -1.11 9.45
C CYS A 41 15.09 0.42 9.70
N THR A 42 15.52 1.20 8.73
CA THR A 42 15.34 2.66 8.72
C THR A 42 14.00 3.06 8.11
N GLU A 43 13.51 4.26 8.43
CA GLU A 43 12.29 4.81 7.80
C GLU A 43 12.44 4.87 6.27
N GLU A 44 13.60 5.31 5.77
CA GLU A 44 13.86 5.39 4.32
C GLU A 44 13.87 4.02 3.67
N ASN A 45 14.44 2.98 4.30
CA ASN A 45 14.40 1.63 3.75
C ASN A 45 12.97 1.07 3.72
N ARG A 46 12.15 1.38 4.74
CA ARG A 46 10.72 1.02 4.73
C ARG A 46 9.99 1.74 3.60
N ARG A 47 10.20 3.04 3.44
CA ARG A 47 9.64 3.84 2.33
C ARG A 47 10.06 3.30 0.97
N ALA A 48 11.35 3.02 0.77
CA ALA A 48 11.91 2.48 -0.45
C ALA A 48 11.36 1.09 -0.78
N TYR A 49 11.17 0.23 0.22
CA TYR A 49 10.51 -1.06 0.07
C TYR A 49 9.06 -0.89 -0.42
N ARG A 50 8.29 0.06 0.14
CA ARG A 50 6.92 0.33 -0.31
C ARG A 50 6.90 0.93 -1.72
N GLN A 51 7.85 1.81 -2.03
CA GLN A 51 8.06 2.33 -3.38
C GLN A 51 8.35 1.21 -4.39
N LEU A 52 9.16 0.21 -4.02
CA LEU A 52 9.44 -0.95 -4.87
C LEU A 52 8.16 -1.73 -5.18
N LEU A 53 7.34 -2.00 -4.16
CA LEU A 53 6.07 -2.71 -4.35
C LEU A 53 5.10 -1.92 -5.25
N PHE A 54 4.85 -0.65 -4.92
CA PHE A 54 3.83 0.15 -5.61
C PHE A 54 4.30 0.62 -7.00
N GLY A 55 5.61 0.77 -7.18
CA GLY A 55 6.25 1.17 -8.43
C GLY A 55 6.43 0.05 -9.43
N THR A 56 6.05 -1.19 -9.12
CA THR A 56 6.15 -2.32 -10.03
C THR A 56 5.35 -2.04 -11.33
N PRO A 57 5.99 -2.08 -12.51
CA PRO A 57 5.29 -1.82 -13.77
C PRO A 57 4.13 -2.80 -14.02
N GLY A 58 2.95 -2.28 -14.35
CA GLY A 58 1.76 -3.09 -14.64
C GLY A 58 1.08 -3.70 -13.42
N VAL A 59 1.52 -3.39 -12.19
CA VAL A 59 0.96 -3.96 -10.96
C VAL A 59 -0.54 -3.65 -10.80
N GLU A 60 -1.01 -2.51 -11.32
CA GLU A 60 -2.42 -2.10 -11.34
C GLU A 60 -3.35 -3.03 -12.12
N GLN A 61 -2.81 -3.92 -12.96
CA GLN A 61 -3.60 -4.94 -13.66
C GLN A 61 -4.10 -6.03 -12.70
N TYR A 62 -3.37 -6.24 -11.59
CA TYR A 62 -3.61 -7.32 -10.63
C TYR A 62 -3.99 -6.82 -9.24
N LEU A 63 -3.69 -5.56 -8.91
CA LEU A 63 -4.11 -4.96 -7.65
C LEU A 63 -5.33 -4.06 -7.82
N SER A 64 -6.36 -4.34 -7.04
CA SER A 64 -7.52 -3.47 -6.85
C SER A 64 -7.32 -2.51 -5.69
N GLY A 65 -6.54 -2.90 -4.69
CA GLY A 65 -6.24 -2.07 -3.53
C GLY A 65 -4.99 -2.47 -2.77
N VAL A 66 -4.51 -1.56 -1.92
CA VAL A 66 -3.39 -1.77 -1.00
C VAL A 66 -3.77 -1.30 0.39
N ILE A 67 -3.54 -2.13 1.40
CA ILE A 67 -3.68 -1.74 2.81
C ILE A 67 -2.35 -1.15 3.26
N LEU A 68 -2.35 0.11 3.71
CA LEU A 68 -1.17 0.82 4.16
C LEU A 68 -1.06 0.82 5.68
N PHE A 69 0.18 0.86 6.18
CA PHE A 69 0.44 1.22 7.57
C PHE A 69 0.40 2.75 7.72
N ASP A 70 0.15 3.20 8.95
CA ASP A 70 0.03 4.61 9.31
C ASP A 70 1.27 5.45 8.92
N GLU A 71 2.48 4.90 9.08
CA GLU A 71 3.72 5.54 8.60
C GLU A 71 3.70 5.72 7.07
N THR A 72 3.34 4.67 6.33
CA THR A 72 3.34 4.67 4.87
C THR A 72 2.28 5.60 4.28
N SER A 73 1.13 5.76 4.93
CA SER A 73 0.08 6.67 4.44
C SER A 73 0.53 8.14 4.42
N ARG A 74 1.51 8.50 5.25
CA ARG A 74 2.13 9.84 5.33
C ARG A 74 3.41 9.98 4.50
N GLN A 75 3.97 8.86 4.04
CA GLN A 75 5.18 8.85 3.23
C GLN A 75 4.91 9.21 1.76
N LYS A 76 6.00 9.53 1.05
CA LYS A 76 5.97 9.94 -0.36
C LYS A 76 6.76 8.98 -1.23
N SER A 77 6.30 8.83 -2.47
CA SER A 77 7.05 8.18 -3.54
C SER A 77 8.27 9.01 -3.96
N ASN A 78 9.12 8.42 -4.80
CA ASN A 78 10.36 9.03 -5.29
C ASN A 78 10.13 10.34 -6.07
N ASP A 79 8.94 10.52 -6.66
CA ASP A 79 8.52 11.74 -7.36
C ASP A 79 7.85 12.77 -6.41
N GLY A 80 7.87 12.52 -5.10
CA GLY A 80 7.33 13.41 -4.08
C GLY A 80 5.81 13.33 -3.88
N MET A 81 5.12 12.43 -4.59
CA MET A 81 3.67 12.22 -4.44
C MET A 81 3.37 11.43 -3.16
N PRO A 82 2.34 11.79 -2.36
CA PRO A 82 1.89 10.94 -1.26
C PRO A 82 1.50 9.54 -1.78
N PHE A 83 1.86 8.48 -1.06
CA PHE A 83 1.55 7.11 -1.52
C PHE A 83 0.06 6.85 -1.79
N PRO A 84 -0.91 7.38 -1.01
CA PRO A 84 -2.33 7.24 -1.35
C PRO A 84 -2.68 7.81 -2.72
N ASP A 85 -2.15 8.99 -3.06
CA ASP A 85 -2.37 9.65 -4.35
C ASP A 85 -1.66 8.89 -5.48
N TYR A 86 -0.45 8.39 -5.22
CA TYR A 86 0.33 7.58 -6.16
C TYR A 86 -0.44 6.31 -6.57
N LEU A 87 -1.02 5.59 -5.60
CA LEU A 87 -1.84 4.41 -5.85
C LEU A 87 -3.14 4.77 -6.57
N ALA A 88 -3.83 5.83 -6.13
CA ALA A 88 -5.06 6.27 -6.76
C ALA A 88 -4.85 6.66 -8.23
N LYS A 89 -3.73 7.32 -8.56
CA LYS A 89 -3.35 7.65 -9.94
C LYS A 89 -3.15 6.41 -10.82
N LYS A 90 -2.74 5.29 -10.23
CA LYS A 90 -2.65 3.98 -10.89
C LYS A 90 -3.98 3.22 -10.95
N GLY A 91 -5.06 3.77 -10.40
CA GLY A 91 -6.35 3.09 -10.30
C GLY A 91 -6.40 2.00 -9.22
N ILE A 92 -5.50 2.07 -8.24
CA ILE A 92 -5.42 1.16 -7.09
C ILE A 92 -6.00 1.88 -5.87
N LEU A 93 -6.94 1.24 -5.17
CA LEU A 93 -7.60 1.83 -4.00
C LEU A 93 -6.65 1.85 -2.78
N PRO A 94 -6.33 3.03 -2.22
CA PRO A 94 -5.58 3.10 -0.98
C PRO A 94 -6.50 2.76 0.21
N GLY A 95 -6.06 1.82 1.04
CA GLY A 95 -6.66 1.44 2.31
C GLY A 95 -5.70 1.72 3.47
N ILE A 96 -6.22 1.70 4.69
CA ILE A 96 -5.45 2.01 5.91
C ILE A 96 -5.77 0.99 6.99
N LYS A 97 -4.73 0.49 7.66
CA LYS A 97 -4.88 -0.30 8.88
C LYS A 97 -5.31 0.60 10.04
N VAL A 98 -6.37 0.22 10.76
CA VAL A 98 -6.97 1.03 11.83
C VAL A 98 -6.98 0.36 13.21
N ASP A 99 -6.68 -0.95 13.29
CA ASP A 99 -6.48 -1.64 14.56
C ASP A 99 -5.12 -1.28 15.19
N LYS A 100 -5.05 -1.43 16.52
CA LYS A 100 -3.84 -1.19 17.33
C LYS A 100 -3.19 -2.48 17.76
#